data_AF-A0A329N2Z6-F1
#
_entry.id   AF-A0A329N2Z6-F1
#
_cell.length_a   1.000
_cell.length_b   1.000
_cell.length_c   1.000
_cell.angle_alpha   90.00
_cell.angle_beta   90.00
_cell.angle_gamma   90.00
#
_symmetry.space_group_name_H-M   'P 1'
#
loop_
_entity.id
_entity.type
_entity.pdbx_description
1 polymer ?
#
loop_
_entity_poly.entity_id
_entity_poly.type
_entity_poly.pdbx_seq_one_letter_code
_entity_poly.pdbx_strand_id
1 'polypeptide(L)'
;MLTEIGDLPATAGVYFFYDDQDRIIYIGKSIHIRKRVQQHFTGKDRKSLKIQTFTHRIAFEETGSELIALLYESDLIKKHQPLYNRSQRRTLFQYGLYLTDKDGYQALRIEKITPGKEEITSFTSLREAKQALFQITEKYQLCQKINGLYKSSSYCFQYHIKSCNGACMEEEAPERYNTRVTTFLSNIRFPKFTRLFKVPGRTPNEIGLVSMENGIYKGFGFCPVDTPEGKRDSYITPRQDNKDVRRILMRHLIREGC
;
A
#
# COMPACT_ATOMS: atom_id res chain seq x y z
N MET A 1 19.94 -9.14 26.49
CA MET A 1 19.22 -9.46 25.23
C MET A 1 18.01 -10.37 25.40
N LEU A 2 18.09 -11.66 25.77
CA LEU A 2 16.87 -12.50 25.91
C LEU A 2 15.95 -12.06 27.05
N THR A 3 16.51 -11.58 28.16
CA THR A 3 15.77 -10.97 29.27
C THR A 3 15.06 -9.68 28.85
N GLU A 4 15.75 -8.80 28.13
CA GLU A 4 15.19 -7.53 27.60
C GLU A 4 14.04 -7.74 26.59
N ILE A 5 13.97 -8.91 25.93
CA ILE A 5 12.85 -9.25 25.04
C ILE A 5 11.59 -9.57 25.84
N GLY A 6 11.72 -10.12 27.06
CA GLY A 6 10.60 -10.45 27.93
C GLY A 6 9.76 -9.24 28.32
N ASP A 7 10.45 -8.09 28.50
CA ASP A 7 9.89 -6.81 28.95
C ASP A 7 9.18 -6.02 27.84
N LEU A 8 9.28 -6.48 26.59
CA LEU A 8 8.61 -5.82 25.46
C LEU A 8 7.09 -5.98 25.56
N PRO A 9 6.31 -4.98 25.11
CA PRO A 9 4.87 -5.02 25.24
C PRO A 9 4.23 -6.02 24.27
N ALA A 10 3.06 -6.51 24.67
CA ALA A 10 2.20 -7.37 23.88
C ALA A 10 1.21 -6.60 22.99
N THR A 11 1.57 -5.39 22.57
CA THR A 11 0.69 -4.45 21.87
C THR A 11 1.14 -4.21 20.43
N ALA A 12 0.30 -3.49 19.68
CA ALA A 12 0.62 -3.05 18.34
C ALA A 12 1.59 -1.86 18.35
N GLY A 13 2.58 -1.88 17.48
CA GLY A 13 3.51 -0.77 17.31
C GLY A 13 4.70 -1.08 16.42
N VAL A 14 5.69 -0.20 16.48
CA VAL A 14 6.96 -0.30 15.77
C VAL A 14 8.08 -0.63 16.74
N TYR A 15 9.09 -1.36 16.28
CA TYR A 15 10.29 -1.69 17.04
C TYR A 15 11.54 -1.43 16.20
N PHE A 16 12.63 -1.16 16.90
CA PHE A 16 13.89 -0.70 16.36
C PHE A 16 15.01 -1.59 16.89
N PHE A 17 15.91 -1.99 16.01
CA PHE A 17 17.16 -2.63 16.39
C PHE A 17 18.32 -1.68 16.09
N TYR A 18 19.18 -1.52 17.07
CA TYR A 18 20.35 -0.65 17.03
C TYR A 18 21.62 -1.50 17.09
N ASP A 19 22.69 -1.04 16.42
CA ASP A 19 24.03 -1.60 16.60
C ASP A 19 24.75 -1.03 17.82
N ASP A 20 26.01 -1.44 18.00
CA ASP A 20 26.92 -1.02 19.07
C ASP A 20 27.26 0.47 19.05
N GLN A 21 26.98 1.15 17.92
CA GLN A 21 27.19 2.57 17.72
C GLN A 21 25.88 3.36 17.78
N ASP A 22 24.82 2.77 18.36
CA ASP A 22 23.48 3.37 18.46
C ASP A 22 22.85 3.77 17.11
N ARG A 23 23.24 3.11 16.02
CA ARG A 23 22.64 3.32 14.69
C ARG A 23 21.50 2.35 14.46
N ILE A 24 20.39 2.85 13.91
CA ILE A 24 19.25 1.99 13.55
C ILE A 24 19.64 1.08 12.38
N ILE A 25 19.73 -0.22 12.64
CA ILE A 25 20.03 -1.24 11.64
C ILE A 25 18.78 -1.91 11.09
N TYR A 26 17.68 -1.90 11.83
CA TYR A 26 16.40 -2.45 11.40
C TYR A 26 15.21 -1.75 12.09
N ILE A 27 14.12 -1.60 11.35
CA ILE A 27 12.82 -1.13 11.85
C ILE A 27 11.77 -2.14 11.43
N GLY A 28 10.85 -2.49 12.31
CA GLY A 28 9.73 -3.36 11.95
C GLY A 28 8.44 -3.00 12.68
N LYS A 29 7.31 -3.49 12.16
CA LYS A 29 6.00 -3.39 12.80
C LYS A 29 5.47 -4.72 13.32
N SER A 30 4.56 -4.67 14.28
CA SER A 30 3.75 -5.82 14.70
C SER A 30 2.44 -5.38 15.33
N ILE A 31 1.43 -6.26 15.32
CA ILE A 31 0.28 -6.17 16.23
C ILE A 31 0.60 -6.68 17.64
N HIS A 32 1.75 -7.33 17.79
CA HIS A 32 2.26 -7.89 19.04
C HIS A 32 3.78 -7.80 19.03
N ILE A 33 4.34 -6.70 19.55
CA ILE A 33 5.78 -6.37 19.45
C ILE A 33 6.65 -7.49 20.02
N ARG A 34 6.42 -7.91 21.27
CA ARG A 34 7.21 -8.97 21.93
C ARG A 34 7.37 -10.23 21.10
N LYS A 35 6.24 -10.80 20.65
CA LYS A 35 6.22 -12.03 19.84
C LYS A 35 7.00 -11.86 18.54
N ARG A 36 6.88 -10.70 17.89
CA ARG A 36 7.57 -10.46 16.61
C ARG A 36 9.07 -10.25 16.78
N VAL A 37 9.49 -9.56 17.85
CA VAL A 37 10.89 -9.43 18.19
C VAL A 37 11.49 -10.81 18.50
N GLN A 38 10.83 -11.61 19.34
CA GLN A 38 11.27 -12.98 19.65
C GLN A 38 11.45 -13.86 18.39
N GLN A 39 10.62 -13.69 17.36
CA GLN A 39 10.79 -14.39 16.09
C GLN A 39 12.09 -14.03 15.36
N HIS A 40 12.54 -12.78 15.40
CA HIS A 40 13.84 -12.40 14.82
C HIS A 40 15.00 -13.04 15.57
N PHE A 41 14.87 -13.20 16.89
CA PHE A 41 15.92 -13.77 17.75
C PHE A 41 15.92 -15.31 17.84
N THR A 42 14.86 -15.96 17.36
CA THR A 42 14.77 -17.43 17.26
C THR A 42 14.81 -17.94 15.81
N GLY A 43 14.68 -17.04 14.82
CA GLY A 43 14.73 -17.36 13.41
C GLY A 43 16.12 -17.82 12.94
N LYS A 44 16.15 -18.74 11.98
CA LYS A 44 17.40 -19.32 11.42
C LYS A 44 17.74 -18.82 10.02
N ASP A 45 16.91 -17.96 9.43
CA ASP A 45 17.18 -17.40 8.11
C ASP A 45 18.31 -16.35 8.16
N ARG A 46 18.91 -16.08 7.00
CA ARG A 46 20.06 -15.17 6.88
C ARG A 46 19.81 -13.77 7.44
N LYS A 47 18.58 -13.25 7.37
CA LYS A 47 18.26 -11.91 7.90
C LYS A 47 18.18 -11.97 9.42
N SER A 48 17.49 -12.97 9.98
CA SER A 48 17.40 -13.18 11.42
C SER A 48 18.77 -13.34 12.06
N LEU A 49 19.66 -14.14 11.46
CA LEU A 49 21.05 -14.30 11.93
C LEU A 49 21.80 -12.96 11.97
N LYS A 50 21.68 -12.13 10.93
CA LYS A 50 22.30 -10.79 10.93
C LYS A 50 21.72 -9.89 12.01
N ILE A 51 20.40 -9.88 12.17
CA ILE A 51 19.75 -9.10 13.23
C ILE A 51 20.27 -9.55 14.59
N GLN A 52 20.32 -10.86 14.86
CA GLN A 52 20.84 -11.41 16.11
C GLN A 52 22.28 -11.00 16.38
N THR A 53 23.15 -11.08 15.37
CA THR A 53 24.58 -10.76 15.52
C THR A 53 24.83 -9.28 15.75
N PHE A 54 24.10 -8.39 15.06
CA PHE A 54 24.42 -6.96 15.06
C PHE A 54 23.55 -6.13 16.00
N THR A 55 22.48 -6.67 16.58
CA THR A 55 21.63 -5.93 17.51
C THR A 55 22.30 -5.84 18.87
N HIS A 56 22.47 -4.62 19.36
CA HIS A 56 22.97 -4.32 20.71
C HIS A 56 21.91 -3.69 21.59
N ARG A 57 20.94 -2.97 21.01
CA ARG A 57 19.82 -2.37 21.74
C ARG A 57 18.51 -2.50 20.97
N ILE A 58 17.43 -2.70 21.71
CA ILE A 58 16.06 -2.78 21.19
C ILE A 58 15.27 -1.60 21.75
N ALA A 59 14.51 -0.91 20.91
CA ALA A 59 13.53 0.08 21.34
C ALA A 59 12.19 -0.17 20.65
N PHE A 60 11.12 0.44 21.14
CA PHE A 60 9.79 0.34 20.55
C PHE A 60 8.96 1.59 20.78
N GLU A 61 7.94 1.76 19.94
CA GLU A 61 6.89 2.76 20.11
C GLU A 61 5.54 2.10 19.86
N GLU A 62 4.65 2.18 20.85
CA GLU A 62 3.29 1.64 20.73
C GLU A 62 2.43 2.54 19.84
N THR A 63 1.60 1.94 19.00
CA THR A 63 0.69 2.65 18.09
C THR A 63 -0.77 2.32 18.33
N GLY A 64 -1.07 1.33 19.16
CA GLY A 64 -2.45 0.91 19.47
C GLY A 64 -3.19 0.17 18.35
N SER A 65 -2.86 0.47 17.09
CA SER A 65 -3.51 -0.11 15.92
C SER A 65 -2.51 -0.61 14.87
N GLU A 66 -2.93 -1.64 14.13
CA GLU A 66 -2.17 -2.17 13.00
C GLU A 66 -1.97 -1.13 11.90
N LEU A 67 -3.00 -0.32 11.62
CA LEU A 67 -2.96 0.68 10.55
C LEU A 67 -1.87 1.73 10.83
N ILE A 68 -1.85 2.30 12.04
CA ILE A 68 -0.83 3.28 12.41
C ILE A 68 0.55 2.63 12.44
N ALA A 69 0.68 1.39 12.93
CA ALA A 69 1.96 0.67 12.92
C ALA A 69 2.53 0.52 11.50
N LEU A 70 1.68 0.19 10.52
CA LEU A 70 2.05 0.08 9.10
C LEU A 70 2.47 1.41 8.51
N LEU A 71 1.68 2.47 8.74
CA LEU A 71 1.98 3.81 8.24
C LEU A 71 3.29 4.35 8.84
N TYR A 72 3.48 4.15 10.14
CA TYR A 72 4.63 4.66 10.87
C TYR A 72 5.92 3.91 10.51
N GLU A 73 5.89 2.58 10.37
CA GLU A 73 7.03 1.80 9.90
C GLU A 73 7.50 2.27 8.52
N SER A 74 6.56 2.44 7.58
CA SER A 74 6.88 2.92 6.23
C SER A 74 7.56 4.30 6.26
N ASP A 75 7.05 5.22 7.07
CA ASP A 75 7.63 6.56 7.23
C ASP A 75 9.04 6.50 7.84
N LEU A 76 9.22 5.75 8.93
CA LEU A 76 10.50 5.59 9.62
C LEU A 76 11.56 4.93 8.73
N ILE A 77 11.21 3.90 7.96
CA ILE A 77 12.16 3.24 7.05
C ILE A 77 12.59 4.21 5.94
N LYS A 78 11.68 5.01 5.41
CA LYS A 78 12.00 6.02 4.40
C LYS A 78 12.93 7.10 4.95
N LYS A 79 12.67 7.54 6.19
CA LYS A 79 13.48 8.54 6.89
C LYS A 79 14.88 8.04 7.26
N HIS A 80 14.98 6.84 7.84
CA HIS A 80 16.22 6.34 8.44
C HIS A 80 17.03 5.40 7.54
N GLN A 81 16.43 4.83 6.48
CA GLN A 81 17.10 3.95 5.53
C GLN A 81 17.96 2.81 6.16
N PRO A 82 17.44 2.07 7.16
CA PRO A 82 18.25 1.20 8.02
C PRO A 82 18.75 -0.08 7.33
N LEU A 83 20.00 -0.50 7.60
CA LEU A 83 20.81 -1.48 6.84
C LEU A 83 20.15 -2.85 6.51
N TYR A 84 19.14 -3.27 7.26
CA TYR A 84 18.44 -4.53 7.03
C TYR A 84 17.01 -4.41 6.48
N ASN A 85 16.47 -3.20 6.26
CA ASN A 85 15.18 -2.97 5.58
C ASN A 85 15.27 -2.83 4.05
N ARG A 86 16.12 -3.62 3.39
CA ARG A 86 16.48 -3.43 1.97
C ARG A 86 15.28 -3.27 1.02
N SER A 87 14.21 -4.06 1.21
CA SER A 87 13.04 -4.05 0.31
C SER A 87 12.17 -2.80 0.45
N GLN A 88 12.09 -2.22 1.65
CA GLN A 88 11.20 -1.08 1.94
C GLN A 88 11.90 0.28 1.88
N ARG A 89 13.24 0.28 1.80
CA ARG A 89 14.04 1.50 1.62
C ARG A 89 13.76 2.24 0.33
N ARG A 90 13.57 1.48 -0.75
CA ARG A 90 13.27 1.97 -2.09
C ARG A 90 12.26 1.02 -2.72
N THR A 91 10.97 1.22 -2.46
CA THR A 91 9.95 0.59 -3.29
C THR A 91 10.02 1.23 -4.68
N LEU A 92 10.81 0.62 -5.57
CA LEU A 92 10.91 1.05 -6.96
C LEU A 92 9.69 0.53 -7.71
N PHE A 93 8.69 1.39 -7.84
CA PHE A 93 7.60 1.17 -8.79
C PHE A 93 8.17 1.35 -10.20
N GLN A 94 8.39 0.25 -10.89
CA GLN A 94 9.01 0.26 -12.22
C GLN A 94 7.97 0.33 -13.34
N TYR A 95 6.73 -0.05 -13.05
CA TYR A 95 5.67 -0.16 -14.05
C TYR A 95 4.43 0.63 -13.64
N GLY A 96 3.89 1.42 -14.56
CA GLY A 96 2.66 2.19 -14.39
C GLY A 96 1.53 1.65 -15.27
N LEU A 97 0.28 1.79 -14.82
CA LEU A 97 -0.90 1.64 -15.65
C LEU A 97 -1.31 3.00 -16.19
N TYR A 98 -1.44 3.12 -17.50
CA TYR A 98 -1.77 4.36 -18.18
C TYR A 98 -3.04 4.20 -19.01
N LEU A 99 -3.79 5.30 -19.14
CA LEU A 99 -4.86 5.41 -20.12
C LEU A 99 -4.24 5.88 -21.43
N THR A 100 -4.59 5.20 -22.51
CA THR A 100 -4.19 5.55 -23.88
C THR A 100 -5.41 5.49 -24.76
N ASP A 101 -5.42 6.23 -25.86
CA ASP A 101 -6.45 6.09 -26.88
C ASP A 101 -5.95 5.16 -27.99
N LYS A 102 -6.83 4.30 -28.47
CA LYS A 102 -6.60 3.49 -29.66
C LYS A 102 -7.89 3.49 -30.49
N ASP A 103 -7.88 4.23 -31.59
CA ASP A 103 -8.99 4.29 -32.56
C ASP A 103 -10.33 4.64 -31.87
N GLY A 104 -10.30 5.55 -30.89
CA GLY A 104 -11.45 5.95 -30.08
C GLY A 104 -11.74 5.06 -28.87
N TYR A 105 -11.06 3.91 -28.72
CA TYR A 105 -11.16 3.05 -27.54
C TYR A 105 -10.13 3.42 -26.47
N GLN A 106 -10.61 3.64 -25.25
CA GLN A 106 -9.76 3.91 -24.09
C GLN A 106 -9.04 2.64 -23.60
N ALA A 107 -7.79 2.47 -24.00
CA ALA A 107 -6.97 1.32 -23.67
C ALA A 107 -6.17 1.51 -22.37
N LEU A 108 -6.21 0.51 -21.49
CA LEU A 108 -5.38 0.43 -20.29
C LEU A 108 -4.06 -0.27 -20.62
N ARG A 109 -2.92 0.42 -20.47
CA ARG A 109 -1.60 -0.08 -20.87
C ARG A 109 -0.59 -0.07 -19.73
N ILE A 110 0.19 -1.14 -19.66
CA ILE A 110 1.31 -1.26 -18.73
C ILE A 110 2.58 -0.78 -19.44
N GLU A 111 3.23 0.22 -18.86
CA GLU A 111 4.50 0.76 -19.36
C GLU A 111 5.49 0.91 -18.22
N LYS A 112 6.78 1.08 -18.54
CA LYS A 112 7.76 1.49 -17.53
C LYS A 112 7.49 2.91 -17.09
N ILE A 113 7.60 3.19 -15.80
CA ILE A 113 7.42 4.55 -15.28
C ILE A 113 8.53 5.45 -15.81
N THR A 114 8.13 6.58 -16.39
CA THR A 114 8.99 7.63 -16.89
C THR A 114 8.62 8.95 -16.23
N PRO A 115 9.58 9.85 -15.92
CA PRO A 115 9.27 11.15 -15.35
C PRO A 115 8.33 11.96 -16.26
N GLY A 116 7.30 12.58 -15.68
CA GLY A 116 6.38 13.48 -16.39
C GLY A 116 5.10 12.84 -16.97
N LYS A 117 4.93 11.52 -16.89
CA LYS A 117 3.68 10.84 -17.30
C LYS A 117 2.87 10.44 -16.07
N GLU A 118 1.63 10.90 -15.96
CA GLU A 118 0.73 10.53 -14.85
C GLU A 118 0.15 9.12 -15.04
N GLU A 119 0.53 8.21 -14.14
CA GLU A 119 -0.06 6.88 -14.08
C GLU A 119 -1.37 6.84 -13.27
N ILE A 120 -2.30 5.97 -13.68
CA ILE A 120 -3.50 5.63 -12.91
C ILE A 120 -3.10 4.93 -11.59
N THR A 121 -2.15 3.99 -11.69
CA THR A 121 -1.58 3.26 -10.56
C THR A 121 -0.24 2.67 -10.97
N SER A 122 0.53 2.13 -10.02
CA SER A 122 1.85 1.57 -10.30
C SER A 122 2.17 0.30 -9.52
N PHE A 123 3.09 -0.47 -10.07
CA PHE A 123 3.45 -1.80 -9.61
C PHE A 123 4.97 -1.97 -9.49
N THR A 124 5.37 -2.89 -8.60
CA THR A 124 6.78 -3.19 -8.36
C THR A 124 7.37 -4.11 -9.43
N SER A 125 6.53 -4.90 -10.10
CA SER A 125 6.94 -5.83 -11.14
C SER A 125 5.94 -5.88 -12.30
N LEU A 126 6.42 -6.26 -13.49
CA LEU A 126 5.57 -6.48 -14.66
C LEU A 126 4.53 -7.59 -14.42
N ARG A 127 4.88 -8.61 -13.63
CA ARG A 127 3.96 -9.70 -13.28
C ARG A 127 2.78 -9.20 -12.45
N GLU A 128 3.04 -8.41 -11.40
CA GLU A 128 2.00 -7.79 -10.58
C GLU A 128 1.09 -6.89 -11.44
N ALA A 129 1.69 -6.08 -12.31
CA ALA A 129 0.96 -5.21 -13.23
C ALA A 129 0.04 -6.00 -14.18
N LYS A 130 0.57 -7.05 -14.84
CA LYS A 130 -0.21 -7.88 -15.77
C LYS A 130 -1.35 -8.60 -15.08
N GLN A 131 -1.12 -9.13 -13.88
CA GLN A 131 -2.15 -9.80 -13.09
C GLN A 131 -3.27 -8.82 -12.69
N ALA A 132 -2.92 -7.61 -12.25
CA ALA A 132 -3.90 -6.58 -11.94
C ALA A 132 -4.71 -6.17 -13.18
N LEU A 133 -4.04 -5.89 -14.31
CA LEU A 133 -4.71 -5.54 -15.57
C LEU A 133 -5.63 -6.66 -16.06
N PHE A 134 -5.22 -7.92 -15.91
CA PHE A 134 -6.07 -9.07 -16.22
C PHE A 134 -7.35 -9.05 -15.37
N GLN A 135 -7.23 -8.94 -14.05
CA GLN A 135 -8.39 -8.87 -13.15
C GLN A 135 -9.33 -7.71 -13.46
N ILE A 136 -8.77 -6.53 -13.78
CA ILE A 136 -9.54 -5.36 -14.22
C ILE A 136 -10.29 -5.68 -15.52
N THR A 137 -9.59 -6.26 -16.49
CA THR A 137 -10.15 -6.57 -17.80
C THR A 137 -11.31 -7.57 -17.68
N GLU A 138 -11.16 -8.61 -16.85
CA GLU A 138 -12.24 -9.56 -16.57
C GLU A 138 -13.41 -8.90 -15.84
N LYS A 139 -13.14 -8.18 -14.74
CA LYS A 139 -14.18 -7.59 -13.88
C LYS A 139 -15.08 -6.60 -14.64
N TYR A 140 -14.49 -5.78 -15.50
CA TYR A 140 -15.19 -4.75 -16.26
C TYR A 140 -15.52 -5.17 -17.70
N GLN A 141 -15.33 -6.46 -18.03
CA GLN A 141 -15.59 -7.01 -19.37
C GLN A 141 -14.95 -6.15 -20.48
N LEU A 142 -13.69 -5.77 -20.26
CA LEU A 142 -12.89 -5.02 -21.22
C LEU A 142 -12.19 -5.98 -22.19
N CYS A 143 -11.61 -5.44 -23.25
CA CYS A 143 -10.98 -6.26 -24.27
C CYS A 143 -9.48 -6.45 -23.96
N GLN A 144 -9.06 -7.69 -23.74
CA GLN A 144 -7.65 -8.02 -23.50
C GLN A 144 -6.72 -7.59 -24.64
N LYS A 145 -7.18 -7.60 -25.89
CA LYS A 145 -6.40 -7.17 -27.06
C LYS A 145 -6.23 -5.64 -27.09
N ILE A 146 -7.28 -4.87 -26.78
CA ILE A 146 -7.21 -3.41 -26.64
C ILE A 146 -6.29 -3.03 -25.47
N ASN A 147 -6.37 -3.73 -24.34
CA ASN A 147 -5.51 -3.52 -23.17
C ASN A 147 -4.10 -4.11 -23.32
N GLY A 148 -3.79 -4.80 -24.43
CA GLY A 148 -2.45 -5.32 -24.70
C GLY A 148 -2.01 -6.51 -23.83
N LEU A 149 -2.95 -7.20 -23.18
CA LEU A 149 -2.70 -8.45 -22.45
C LEU A 149 -2.46 -9.64 -23.38
N TYR A 150 -3.04 -9.60 -24.57
CA TYR A 150 -2.96 -10.66 -25.57
C TYR A 150 -2.43 -10.10 -26.89
N LYS A 151 -1.39 -10.73 -27.45
CA LYS A 151 -0.85 -10.42 -28.78
C LYS A 151 -1.23 -11.54 -29.73
N SER A 152 -2.26 -11.34 -30.55
CA SER A 152 -2.56 -12.19 -31.70
C SER A 152 -2.90 -11.35 -32.92
N SER A 153 -2.49 -11.84 -34.09
CA SER A 153 -2.93 -11.36 -35.40
C SER A 153 -4.40 -11.75 -35.68
N SER A 154 -4.87 -12.85 -35.09
CA SER A 154 -6.23 -13.38 -35.21
C SER A 154 -7.16 -12.95 -34.06
N TYR A 155 -8.40 -13.47 -34.07
CA TYR A 155 -9.43 -13.28 -33.05
C TYR A 155 -8.91 -13.55 -31.63
N CYS A 156 -9.40 -12.80 -30.64
CA CYS A 156 -9.03 -13.03 -29.24
C CYS A 156 -9.73 -14.30 -28.72
N PHE A 157 -9.01 -15.18 -28.03
CA PHE A 157 -9.56 -16.38 -27.39
C PHE A 157 -10.82 -16.10 -26.55
N GLN A 158 -10.91 -14.90 -25.95
CA GLN A 158 -12.07 -14.49 -25.17
C GLN A 158 -13.33 -14.18 -25.95
N TYR A 159 -13.22 -13.82 -27.23
CA TYR A 159 -14.38 -13.70 -28.10
C TYR A 159 -15.03 -15.06 -28.33
N HIS A 160 -14.22 -16.10 -28.52
CA HIS A 160 -14.70 -17.48 -28.70
C HIS A 160 -15.43 -18.04 -27.47
N ILE A 161 -15.09 -17.57 -26.26
CA ILE A 161 -15.79 -17.95 -25.01
C ILE A 161 -16.79 -16.87 -24.53
N LYS A 162 -17.16 -15.89 -25.37
CA LYS A 162 -18.11 -14.78 -25.09
C LYS A 162 -17.79 -13.93 -23.85
N SER A 163 -16.53 -13.83 -23.47
CA SER A 163 -16.08 -13.08 -22.28
C SER A 163 -15.81 -11.59 -22.55
N CYS A 164 -16.03 -11.13 -23.79
CA CYS A 164 -15.76 -9.76 -24.25
C CYS A 164 -16.73 -9.39 -25.38
N ASN A 165 -17.13 -8.11 -25.45
CA ASN A 165 -18.12 -7.58 -26.39
C ASN A 165 -17.58 -7.30 -27.80
N GLY A 166 -16.39 -7.80 -28.17
CA GLY A 166 -15.89 -7.69 -29.54
C GLY A 166 -15.29 -6.33 -29.93
N ALA A 167 -14.95 -5.46 -28.97
CA ALA A 167 -14.37 -4.14 -29.25
C ALA A 167 -13.13 -4.15 -30.17
N CYS A 168 -12.29 -5.19 -30.11
CA CYS A 168 -11.12 -5.31 -31.01
C CYS A 168 -11.47 -5.66 -32.48
N MET A 169 -12.74 -5.86 -32.78
CA MET A 169 -13.29 -6.15 -34.10
C MET A 169 -14.37 -5.13 -34.49
N GLU A 170 -14.46 -4.02 -33.75
CA GLU A 170 -15.42 -2.94 -34.02
C GLU A 170 -16.90 -3.36 -33.89
N GLU A 171 -17.19 -4.56 -33.37
CA GLU A 171 -18.57 -5.00 -33.07
C GLU A 171 -19.20 -4.23 -31.91
N GLU A 172 -18.37 -3.74 -30.98
CA GLU A 172 -18.79 -2.85 -29.91
C GLU A 172 -18.34 -1.42 -30.20
N ALA A 173 -19.29 -0.48 -30.19
CA ALA A 173 -19.01 0.93 -30.37
C ALA A 173 -18.07 1.48 -29.26
N PRO A 174 -17.13 2.37 -29.60
CA PRO A 174 -16.18 2.95 -28.64
C PRO A 174 -16.84 3.57 -27.41
N GLU A 175 -17.99 4.23 -27.54
CA GLU A 175 -18.71 4.89 -26.45
C GLU A 175 -19.16 3.89 -25.37
N ARG A 176 -19.67 2.73 -25.82
CA ARG A 176 -20.13 1.66 -24.93
C ARG A 176 -18.96 1.02 -24.19
N TYR A 177 -17.85 0.80 -24.89
CA TYR A 177 -16.61 0.30 -24.30
C TYR A 177 -16.05 1.30 -23.26
N ASN A 178 -15.92 2.57 -23.66
CA ASN A 178 -15.35 3.65 -22.85
C ASN A 178 -16.16 3.95 -21.59
N THR A 179 -17.47 3.70 -21.61
CA THR A 179 -18.31 3.80 -20.41
C THR A 179 -17.81 2.86 -19.31
N ARG A 180 -17.43 1.62 -19.65
CA ARG A 180 -16.92 0.65 -18.66
C ARG A 180 -15.52 1.01 -18.17
N VAL A 181 -14.68 1.54 -19.05
CA VAL A 181 -13.37 2.08 -18.66
C VAL A 181 -13.54 3.27 -17.69
N THR A 182 -14.50 4.15 -17.96
CA THR A 182 -14.83 5.29 -17.09
C THR A 182 -15.33 4.81 -15.73
N THR A 183 -16.20 3.80 -15.68
CA THR A 183 -16.63 3.15 -14.43
C THR A 183 -15.46 2.55 -13.65
N PHE A 184 -14.47 1.97 -14.33
CA PHE A 184 -13.24 1.53 -13.67
C PHE A 184 -12.44 2.72 -13.09
N LEU A 185 -12.24 3.77 -13.88
CA LEU A 185 -11.44 4.93 -13.48
C LEU A 185 -12.06 5.70 -12.31
N SER A 186 -13.39 5.81 -12.26
CA SER A 186 -14.10 6.43 -11.13
C SER A 186 -13.95 5.62 -9.85
N ASN A 187 -13.89 4.29 -9.94
CA ASN A 187 -13.71 3.38 -8.80
C ASN A 187 -12.24 3.26 -8.34
N ILE A 188 -11.27 3.48 -9.22
CA ILE A 188 -9.82 3.35 -8.91
C ILE A 188 -9.18 4.63 -8.43
N ARG A 189 -9.66 5.80 -8.87
CA ARG A 189 -9.26 7.04 -8.22
C ARG A 189 -9.57 6.87 -6.75
N PHE A 190 -8.51 6.81 -5.92
CA PHE A 190 -8.62 6.74 -4.47
C PHE A 190 -9.75 7.69 -4.09
N PRO A 191 -10.84 7.20 -3.48
CA PRO A 191 -12.04 7.99 -3.49
C PRO A 191 -11.69 9.31 -2.82
N LYS A 192 -11.99 10.42 -3.50
CA LYS A 192 -11.60 11.78 -3.09
C LYS A 192 -12.42 12.21 -1.89
N PHE A 193 -12.57 11.33 -0.91
CA PHE A 193 -13.17 11.66 0.36
C PHE A 193 -12.12 12.37 1.21
N THR A 194 -12.61 13.30 2.00
CA THR A 194 -11.91 13.81 3.17
C THR A 194 -12.51 13.08 4.36
N ARG A 195 -11.69 12.32 5.09
CA ARG A 195 -12.16 11.51 6.22
C ARG A 195 -11.06 11.36 7.25
N LEU A 196 -11.47 11.51 8.50
CA LEU A 196 -10.68 11.19 9.68
C LEU A 196 -11.05 9.78 10.15
N PHE A 197 -10.14 8.82 9.99
CA PHE A 197 -10.34 7.45 10.47
C PHE A 197 -10.04 7.37 11.94
N LYS A 198 -10.97 6.81 12.71
CA LYS A 198 -10.77 6.47 14.13
C LYS A 198 -10.28 5.03 14.19
N VAL A 199 -9.15 4.80 14.84
CA VAL A 199 -8.57 3.47 15.09
C VAL A 199 -8.24 3.33 16.57
N PRO A 200 -8.02 2.10 17.09
CA PRO A 200 -7.60 1.93 18.49
C PRO A 200 -6.36 2.77 18.82
N GLY A 201 -6.42 3.49 19.95
CA GLY A 201 -5.30 4.26 20.49
C GLY A 201 -4.34 3.39 21.29
N ARG A 202 -3.26 3.99 21.82
CA ARG A 202 -2.21 3.26 22.55
C ARG A 202 -2.70 2.78 23.91
N THR A 203 -3.65 3.52 24.49
CA THR A 203 -4.27 3.21 25.78
C THR A 203 -5.80 3.23 25.64
N PRO A 204 -6.55 2.67 26.60
CA PRO A 204 -8.02 2.70 26.58
C PRO A 204 -8.63 4.11 26.60
N ASN A 205 -7.91 5.11 27.12
CA ASN A 205 -8.37 6.50 27.24
C ASN A 205 -8.00 7.35 26.01
N GLU A 206 -7.49 6.72 24.96
CA GLU A 206 -7.00 7.38 23.76
C GLU A 206 -7.56 6.72 22.50
N ILE A 207 -7.81 7.52 21.47
CA ILE A 207 -8.10 7.04 20.11
C ILE A 207 -6.97 7.44 19.17
N GLY A 208 -6.64 6.52 18.25
CA GLY A 208 -5.78 6.83 17.12
C GLY A 208 -6.59 7.48 16.00
N LEU A 209 -5.97 8.43 15.32
CA LEU A 209 -6.56 9.17 14.21
C LEU A 209 -5.67 9.03 12.98
N VAL A 210 -6.26 8.78 11.82
CA VAL A 210 -5.55 8.80 10.53
C VAL A 210 -6.31 9.76 9.62
N SER A 211 -5.64 10.81 9.15
CA SER A 211 -6.27 11.87 8.35
C SER A 211 -6.00 11.69 6.86
N MET A 212 -7.08 11.80 6.09
CA MET A 212 -7.10 11.84 4.64
C MET A 212 -7.88 13.06 4.19
N GLU A 213 -7.32 13.84 3.28
CA GLU A 213 -7.99 14.99 2.66
C GLU A 213 -7.89 14.86 1.14
N ASN A 214 -9.02 14.89 0.45
CA ASN A 214 -9.09 14.77 -1.01
C ASN A 214 -8.31 13.57 -1.58
N GLY A 215 -8.31 12.43 -0.87
CA GLY A 215 -7.57 11.22 -1.26
C GLY A 215 -6.06 11.27 -0.99
N ILE A 216 -5.56 12.31 -0.31
CA ILE A 216 -4.15 12.47 0.09
C ILE A 216 -4.02 12.19 1.58
N TYR A 217 -3.07 11.32 1.93
CA TYR A 217 -2.70 11.08 3.32
C TYR A 217 -2.05 12.33 3.94
N LYS A 218 -2.58 12.77 5.09
CA LYS A 218 -2.07 13.96 5.78
C LYS A 218 -1.25 13.64 7.01
N GLY A 219 -1.51 12.50 7.64
CA GLY A 219 -0.82 12.14 8.86
C GLY A 219 -1.63 11.20 9.73
N PHE A 220 -1.06 10.85 10.87
CA PHE A 220 -1.77 10.19 11.95
C PHE A 220 -1.48 10.90 13.26
N GLY A 221 -2.33 10.66 14.25
CA GLY A 221 -2.23 11.27 15.57
C GLY A 221 -2.95 10.44 16.62
N PHE A 222 -2.93 10.94 17.85
CA PHE A 222 -3.65 10.35 18.95
C PHE A 222 -4.29 11.44 19.79
N CYS A 223 -5.53 11.25 20.23
CA CYS A 223 -6.21 12.19 21.11
C CYS A 223 -6.99 11.45 22.21
N PRO A 224 -7.27 12.12 23.35
CA PRO A 224 -8.20 11.60 24.35
C PRO A 224 -9.57 11.24 23.75
N VAL A 225 -10.21 10.17 24.26
CA VAL A 225 -11.50 9.67 23.74
C VAL A 225 -12.61 10.71 23.81
N ASP A 226 -12.58 11.58 24.82
CA ASP A 226 -13.52 12.67 25.08
C ASP A 226 -13.29 13.92 24.21
N THR A 227 -12.24 13.94 23.38
CA THR A 227 -11.96 15.07 22.49
C THR A 227 -13.14 15.32 21.52
N PRO A 228 -13.74 16.53 21.49
CA PRO A 228 -14.80 16.87 20.56
C PRO A 228 -14.35 16.74 19.11
N GLU A 229 -15.24 16.29 18.21
CA GLU A 229 -14.87 15.98 16.82
C GLU A 229 -14.18 17.14 16.10
N GLY A 230 -14.68 18.37 16.24
CA GLY A 230 -14.10 19.57 15.61
C GLY A 230 -12.72 19.99 16.13
N LYS A 231 -12.18 19.33 17.16
CA LYS A 231 -10.82 19.57 17.68
C LYS A 231 -9.84 18.45 17.35
N ARG A 232 -10.30 17.33 16.78
CA ARG A 232 -9.47 16.12 16.60
C ARG A 232 -8.36 16.30 15.57
N ASP A 233 -8.58 17.09 14.53
CA ASP A 233 -7.57 17.34 13.49
C ASP A 233 -6.31 18.01 14.04
N SER A 234 -6.41 18.78 15.14
CA SER A 234 -5.26 19.40 15.80
C SER A 234 -4.26 18.40 16.39
N TYR A 235 -4.67 17.15 16.60
CA TYR A 235 -3.81 16.08 17.12
C TYR A 235 -3.09 15.29 16.01
N ILE A 236 -3.36 15.59 14.74
CA ILE A 236 -2.69 14.93 13.61
C ILE A 236 -1.27 15.49 13.48
N THR A 237 -0.29 14.59 13.53
CA THR A 237 1.09 14.91 13.15
C THR A 237 1.23 14.74 11.64
N PRO A 238 1.60 15.81 10.90
CA PRO A 238 1.74 15.73 9.45
C PRO A 238 2.82 14.73 9.01
N ARG A 239 2.52 13.93 7.97
CA ARG A 239 3.46 12.98 7.37
C ARG A 239 3.32 12.95 5.86
N GLN A 240 4.36 12.45 5.18
CA GLN A 240 4.44 12.47 3.73
C GLN A 240 3.58 11.36 3.09
N ASP A 241 2.66 11.75 2.20
CA ASP A 241 1.95 10.80 1.34
C ASP A 241 2.89 10.19 0.29
N ASN A 242 2.66 8.92 -0.03
CA ASN A 242 3.37 8.20 -1.08
C ASN A 242 2.62 6.92 -1.46
N LYS A 243 3.09 6.25 -2.51
CA LYS A 243 2.46 5.04 -3.05
C LYS A 243 2.33 3.89 -2.05
N ASP A 244 3.31 3.68 -1.16
CA ASP A 244 3.21 2.63 -0.14
C ASP A 244 2.11 2.96 0.88
N VAL A 245 2.06 4.23 1.32
CA VAL A 245 1.03 4.73 2.23
C VAL A 245 -0.37 4.55 1.63
N ARG A 246 -0.57 4.94 0.36
CA ARG A 246 -1.84 4.73 -0.35
C ARG A 246 -2.20 3.26 -0.42
N ARG A 247 -1.24 2.36 -0.70
CA ARG A 247 -1.47 0.91 -0.71
C ARG A 247 -1.90 0.37 0.66
N ILE A 248 -1.27 0.84 1.74
CA ILE A 248 -1.62 0.48 3.12
C ILE A 248 -3.06 0.89 3.42
N LEU A 249 -3.41 2.14 3.10
CA LEU A 249 -4.74 2.70 3.33
C LEU A 249 -5.81 1.98 2.50
N MET A 250 -5.55 1.71 1.22
CA MET A 250 -6.52 1.02 0.35
C MET A 250 -6.84 -0.39 0.86
N ARG A 251 -5.81 -1.13 1.29
CA ARG A 251 -6.01 -2.47 1.88
C ARG A 251 -6.87 -2.40 3.15
N HIS A 252 -6.67 -1.37 3.96
CA HIS A 252 -7.48 -1.17 5.16
C HIS A 252 -8.94 -0.88 4.79
N LEU A 253 -9.18 0.06 3.87
CA LEU A 253 -10.54 0.41 3.41
C LEU A 253 -11.31 -0.80 2.88
N ILE A 254 -10.67 -1.61 2.03
CA ILE A 254 -11.27 -2.84 1.49
C ILE A 254 -11.66 -3.82 2.61
N ARG A 255 -10.83 -3.93 3.66
CA ARG A 255 -11.09 -4.83 4.78
C ARG A 255 -12.26 -4.34 5.66
N GLU A 256 -12.41 -3.03 5.79
CA GLU A 256 -13.49 -2.39 6.56
C GLU A 256 -14.79 -2.22 5.75
N GLY A 257 -14.85 -2.72 4.51
CA GLY A 257 -16.06 -2.74 3.68
C GLY A 257 -16.49 -1.40 3.11
N CYS A 258 -15.56 -0.45 2.94
CA CYS A 258 -15.79 0.84 2.27
C CYS A 258 -15.44 0.77 0.78
#